data_AF-A0A167SVU6-F1
#
_entry.id   AF-A0A167SVU6-F1
#
_cell.length_a   1.000
_cell.length_b   1.000
_cell.length_c   1.000
_cell.angle_alpha   90.00
_cell.angle_beta   90.00
_cell.angle_gamma   90.00
#
_symmetry.space_group_name_H-M   'P 1'
#
loop_
_entity.id
_entity.type
_entity.pdbx_description
1 polymer ?
#
loop_
_entity_poly.entity_id
_entity_poly.type
_entity_poly.pdbx_seq_one_letter_code
_entity_poly.pdbx_strand_id
1 'polypeptide(L)'
;MSSRSTGSPFAPTEADALDNQVLYYLEIASFTLYAYDWLLSASDDVEIVSRGGLSWSIAIYFLSRISEFGHMLMTLLFALAPVGNCEVFAVVLATFAVGSIACTSFLFFLRVRAVYLQARYITFIFGGLGLVMVAVQIFNSTTLRPVLHLAEHLNIRK
;
A
#
# COMPACT_ATOMS: atom_id res chain seq x y z
N MET A 1 32.54 -34.69 -24.37
CA MET A 1 31.32 -35.21 -23.70
C MET A 1 30.86 -34.10 -22.76
N SER A 2 30.06 -33.18 -23.28
CA SER A 2 29.66 -31.95 -22.59
C SER A 2 28.42 -32.23 -21.77
N SER A 3 28.55 -32.26 -20.45
CA SER A 3 27.46 -32.52 -19.52
C SER A 3 26.37 -31.47 -19.69
N ARG A 4 25.23 -31.90 -20.21
CA ARG A 4 23.98 -31.16 -20.28
C ARG A 4 23.48 -30.98 -18.85
N SER A 5 23.69 -29.79 -18.31
CA SER A 5 23.03 -29.32 -17.09
C SER A 5 21.52 -29.41 -17.31
N THR A 6 20.90 -30.38 -16.65
CA THR A 6 19.45 -30.43 -16.47
C THR A 6 19.09 -29.29 -15.52
N GLY A 7 18.92 -28.09 -16.10
CA GLY A 7 18.28 -26.98 -15.41
C GLY A 7 16.88 -27.40 -15.03
N SER A 8 16.64 -27.57 -13.73
CA SER A 8 15.30 -27.66 -13.18
C SER A 8 14.53 -26.38 -13.58
N PRO A 9 13.27 -26.47 -14.01
CA PRO A 9 12.49 -25.30 -14.46
C PRO A 9 12.18 -24.25 -13.37
N PHE A 10 12.71 -24.42 -12.16
CA PHE A 10 12.29 -23.69 -10.97
C PHE A 10 13.41 -23.57 -9.91
N ALA A 11 14.68 -23.55 -10.33
CA ALA A 11 15.76 -23.13 -9.45
C ALA A 11 16.06 -21.66 -9.72
N PRO A 12 16.00 -20.78 -8.70
CA PRO A 12 16.40 -19.39 -8.85
C PRO A 12 17.84 -19.31 -9.38
N THR A 13 18.05 -18.58 -10.47
CA THR A 13 19.36 -18.30 -11.08
C THR A 13 20.11 -17.29 -10.22
N GLU A 14 21.44 -17.34 -10.12
CA GLU A 14 22.19 -16.37 -9.28
C GLU A 14 21.84 -14.88 -9.53
N ALA A 15 21.39 -14.54 -10.75
CA ALA A 15 20.89 -13.22 -11.10
C ALA A 15 19.56 -12.83 -10.40
N ASP A 16 18.60 -13.75 -10.27
CA ASP A 16 17.30 -13.45 -9.64
C ASP A 16 17.43 -13.33 -8.11
N ALA A 17 18.34 -14.09 -7.49
CA ALA A 17 18.65 -13.97 -6.08
C ALA A 17 19.25 -12.60 -5.76
N LEU A 18 20.14 -12.10 -6.63
CA LEU A 18 20.73 -10.77 -6.51
C LEU A 18 19.68 -9.66 -6.68
N ASP A 19 18.84 -9.75 -7.72
CA ASP A 19 17.78 -8.78 -7.98
C ASP A 19 16.82 -8.66 -6.78
N ASN A 20 16.38 -9.80 -6.22
CA ASN A 20 15.53 -9.82 -5.04
C ASN A 20 16.20 -9.17 -3.82
N GLN A 21 17.49 -9.42 -3.63
CA GLN A 21 18.23 -8.85 -2.52
C GLN A 21 18.37 -7.32 -2.64
N VAL A 22 18.61 -6.82 -3.86
CA VAL A 22 18.63 -5.38 -4.16
C VAL A 22 17.27 -4.74 -3.89
N LEU A 23 16.17 -5.39 -4.30
CA LEU A 23 14.82 -4.94 -4.01
C LEU A 23 14.57 -4.83 -2.50
N TYR A 24 14.99 -5.81 -1.70
CA TYR A 24 14.85 -5.73 -0.24
C TYR A 24 15.60 -4.56 0.37
N TYR A 25 16.85 -4.33 -0.03
CA TYR A 25 17.61 -3.18 0.47
C TYR A 25 16.99 -1.85 0.04
N LEU A 26 16.45 -1.76 -1.17
CA LEU A 26 15.78 -0.56 -1.67
C LEU A 26 14.50 -0.26 -0.88
N GLU A 27 13.68 -1.28 -0.61
CA GLU A 27 12.46 -1.15 0.20
C GLU A 27 12.78 -0.73 1.64
N ILE A 28 13.76 -1.38 2.29
CA ILE A 28 14.20 -1.00 3.64
C ILE A 28 14.72 0.44 3.67
N ALA A 29 15.56 0.80 2.69
CA ALA A 29 16.13 2.15 2.61
C ALA A 29 15.03 3.20 2.38
N SER A 30 14.11 2.94 1.46
CA SER A 30 12.99 3.84 1.15
C SER A 30 12.06 4.01 2.36
N PHE A 31 11.72 2.91 3.04
CA PHE A 31 10.93 2.95 4.26
C PHE A 31 11.64 3.75 5.36
N THR A 32 12.93 3.52 5.57
CA THR A 32 13.71 4.23 6.60
C THR A 32 13.82 5.72 6.30
N LEU A 33 14.11 6.08 5.05
CA LEU A 33 14.18 7.47 4.60
C LEU A 33 12.83 8.17 4.77
N TYR A 34 11.73 7.51 4.36
CA TYR A 34 10.39 8.04 4.51
C TYR A 34 9.98 8.21 5.98
N ALA A 35 10.28 7.21 6.83
CA ALA A 35 10.04 7.26 8.27
C ALA A 35 10.81 8.42 8.92
N TYR A 36 12.06 8.62 8.52
CA TYR A 36 12.92 9.67 9.05
C TYR A 36 12.46 11.07 8.61
N ASP A 37 12.16 11.27 7.33
CA ASP A 37 11.58 12.50 6.79
C ASP A 37 10.27 12.86 7.51
N TRP A 38 9.41 11.86 7.68
CA TRP A 38 8.15 12.03 8.38
C TRP A 38 8.35 12.40 9.85
N LEU A 39 9.27 11.75 10.57
CA LEU A 39 9.52 12.04 11.98
C LEU A 39 10.02 13.49 12.17
N LEU A 40 10.88 13.96 11.27
CA LEU A 40 11.34 15.35 11.27
C LEU A 40 10.17 16.31 11.01
N SER A 41 9.43 16.12 9.91
CA SER A 41 8.31 16.99 9.55
C SER A 41 7.19 16.98 10.61
N ALA A 42 6.87 15.81 11.16
CA ALA A 42 5.80 15.63 12.13
C ALA A 42 6.12 16.31 13.46
N SER A 43 7.39 16.38 13.86
CA SER A 43 7.77 17.02 15.12
C SER A 43 7.42 18.52 15.13
N ASP A 44 7.73 19.23 14.05
CA ASP A 44 7.37 20.63 13.87
C ASP A 44 5.84 20.81 13.73
N ASP A 45 5.19 19.91 12.97
CA ASP A 45 3.73 19.94 12.77
C ASP A 45 2.96 19.73 14.10
N VAL A 46 3.44 18.85 14.98
CA VAL A 46 2.86 18.60 16.31
C VAL A 46 3.11 19.77 17.25
N GLU A 47 4.29 20.41 17.19
CA GLU A 47 4.55 21.61 17.99
C GLU A 47 3.59 22.74 17.62
N ILE A 48 3.39 22.99 16.31
CA ILE A 48 2.46 24.03 15.84
C ILE A 48 1.02 23.70 16.25
N VAL A 49 0.59 22.44 16.18
CA VAL A 49 -0.73 22.00 16.68
C VAL A 49 -0.88 22.19 18.17
N SER A 50 0.17 21.88 18.95
CA SER A 50 0.12 22.02 20.40
C SER A 50 -0.08 23.47 20.84
N ARG A 51 0.39 24.43 20.02
CA ARG A 51 0.27 25.87 20.27
C ARG A 51 -0.99 26.50 19.65
N GLY A 52 -1.43 26.02 18.49
CA GLY A 52 -2.48 26.66 17.67
C GLY A 52 -3.79 25.87 17.52
N GLY A 53 -3.86 24.62 18.02
CA GLY A 53 -5.01 23.73 17.90
C GLY A 53 -5.01 22.85 16.64
N LEU A 54 -5.78 21.76 16.69
CA LEU A 54 -5.86 20.77 15.60
C LEU A 54 -6.83 21.23 14.50
N SER A 55 -6.29 21.71 13.38
CA SER A 55 -7.08 21.99 12.16
C SER A 55 -7.50 20.70 11.45
N TRP A 56 -8.67 20.70 10.81
CA TRP A 56 -9.16 19.58 9.98
C TRP A 56 -8.15 19.17 8.89
N SER A 57 -7.42 20.14 8.33
CA SER A 57 -6.37 19.86 7.34
C SER A 57 -5.17 19.12 7.93
N ILE A 58 -4.85 19.38 9.19
CA ILE A 58 -3.73 18.76 9.87
C ILE A 58 -4.06 17.32 10.26
N ALA A 59 -5.28 17.09 10.78
CA ALA A 59 -5.75 15.74 11.08
C ALA A 59 -5.68 14.81 9.85
N ILE A 60 -6.05 15.32 8.67
CA ILE A 60 -6.02 14.51 7.44
C ILE A 60 -4.62 14.40 6.85
N TYR A 61 -3.75 15.38 7.10
CA TYR A 61 -2.34 15.28 6.78
C TYR A 61 -1.67 14.12 7.54
N PHE A 62 -1.91 14.05 8.86
CA PHE A 62 -1.44 12.93 9.67
C PHE A 62 -2.02 11.59 9.20
N LEU A 63 -3.32 11.53 8.91
CA LEU A 63 -3.96 10.31 8.43
C LEU A 63 -3.38 9.84 7.08
N SER A 64 -3.10 10.76 6.17
CA SER A 64 -2.45 10.47 4.88
C SER A 64 -1.07 9.87 5.09
N ARG A 65 -0.24 10.53 5.91
CA ARG A 65 1.13 10.10 6.19
C ARG A 65 1.16 8.72 6.89
N ILE A 66 0.27 8.49 7.84
CA ILE A 66 0.13 7.18 8.53
C ILE A 66 -0.33 6.09 7.55
N SER A 67 -1.22 6.42 6.62
CA SER A 67 -1.70 5.48 5.60
C SER A 67 -0.58 5.06 4.63
N GLU A 68 0.21 6.02 4.17
CA GLU A 68 1.40 5.74 3.33
C GLU A 68 2.47 4.95 4.09
N PHE A 69 2.71 5.30 5.35
CA PHE A 69 3.64 4.55 6.21
C PHE A 69 3.16 3.10 6.40
N GLY A 70 1.86 2.90 6.64
CA GLY A 70 1.24 1.59 6.72
C GLY A 70 1.39 0.80 5.41
N HIS A 71 1.21 1.46 4.26
CA HIS A 71 1.42 0.84 2.95
C HIS A 71 2.86 0.34 2.80
N MET A 72 3.86 1.21 3.01
CA MET A 72 5.27 0.83 2.89
C MET A 72 5.69 -0.25 3.89
N LEU A 73 5.21 -0.16 5.14
CA LEU A 73 5.47 -1.18 6.16
C LEU A 73 4.92 -2.54 5.73
N MET A 74 3.70 -2.56 5.17
CA MET A 74 3.12 -3.79 4.66
C MET A 74 3.95 -4.34 3.50
N THR A 75 4.29 -3.52 2.49
CA THR A 75 5.16 -3.94 1.38
C THR A 75 6.46 -4.54 1.89
N LEU A 76 7.08 -3.91 2.88
CA LEU A 76 8.31 -4.41 3.50
C LEU A 76 8.11 -5.76 4.21
N LEU A 77 7.00 -5.93 4.93
CA LEU A 77 6.66 -7.20 5.58
C LEU A 77 6.41 -8.32 4.57
N PHE A 78 5.78 -8.01 3.43
CA PHE A 78 5.63 -8.97 2.33
C PHE A 78 6.97 -9.40 1.75
N ALA A 79 7.89 -8.45 1.66
CA ALA A 79 9.20 -8.69 1.14
C ALA A 79 10.03 -9.57 2.10
N LEU A 80 9.98 -9.29 3.40
CA LEU A 80 10.83 -9.94 4.42
C LEU A 80 10.27 -11.23 5.00
N ALA A 81 8.94 -11.41 5.01
CA ALA A 81 8.30 -12.54 5.66
C ALA A 81 7.45 -13.35 4.68
N PRO A 82 7.49 -14.70 4.75
CA PRO A 82 6.59 -15.54 3.99
C PRO A 82 5.15 -15.33 4.49
N VAL A 83 4.40 -14.50 3.77
CA VAL A 83 2.98 -14.27 4.03
C VAL A 83 2.16 -15.46 3.55
N GLY A 84 1.57 -16.19 4.50
CA GLY A 84 0.74 -17.37 4.19
C GLY A 84 -0.54 -17.04 3.39
N ASN A 85 -1.08 -15.81 3.53
CA ASN A 85 -2.31 -15.39 2.86
C ASN A 85 -2.08 -14.17 1.96
N CYS A 86 -1.49 -14.42 0.78
CA CYS A 86 -1.17 -13.39 -0.21
C CYS A 86 -2.40 -12.57 -0.65
N GLU A 87 -3.59 -13.18 -0.74
CA GLU A 87 -4.82 -12.43 -1.07
C GLU A 87 -5.20 -11.38 -0.02
N VAL A 88 -5.26 -11.78 1.26
CA VAL A 88 -5.61 -10.86 2.35
C VAL A 88 -4.59 -9.74 2.43
N PHE A 89 -3.32 -10.09 2.25
CA PHE A 89 -2.23 -9.14 2.25
C PHE A 89 -2.36 -8.13 1.09
N ALA A 90 -2.62 -8.59 -0.13
CA ALA A 90 -2.80 -7.72 -1.30
C ALA A 90 -4.01 -6.78 -1.15
N VAL A 91 -5.10 -7.28 -0.56
CA VAL A 91 -6.28 -6.46 -0.25
C VAL A 91 -5.92 -5.35 0.73
N VAL A 92 -5.22 -5.68 1.83
CA VAL A 92 -4.81 -4.69 2.83
C VAL A 92 -3.83 -3.68 2.24
N LEU A 93 -2.87 -4.13 1.42
CA LEU A 93 -1.93 -3.25 0.75
C LEU A 93 -2.65 -2.21 -0.13
N ALA A 94 -3.63 -2.66 -0.92
CA ALA A 94 -4.38 -1.81 -1.83
C ALA A 94 -5.31 -0.84 -1.09
N THR A 95 -5.88 -1.21 0.05
CA THR A 95 -6.71 -0.29 0.85
C THR A 95 -5.86 0.84 1.44
N PHE A 96 -4.65 0.54 1.94
CA PHE A 96 -3.71 1.56 2.40
C PHE A 96 -3.25 2.48 1.27
N ALA A 97 -2.93 1.93 0.09
CA ALA A 97 -2.51 2.70 -1.08
C ALA A 97 -3.58 3.72 -1.49
N VAL A 98 -4.81 3.25 -1.67
CA VAL A 98 -5.91 4.14 -2.07
C VAL A 98 -6.22 5.13 -0.96
N GLY A 99 -6.21 4.71 0.31
CA GLY A 99 -6.38 5.61 1.45
C GLY A 99 -5.39 6.79 1.40
N SER A 100 -4.12 6.52 1.12
CA SER A 100 -3.10 7.55 1.00
C SER A 100 -3.32 8.49 -0.19
N ILE A 101 -3.57 7.94 -1.39
CA ILE A 101 -3.83 8.74 -2.61
C ILE A 101 -5.02 9.66 -2.38
N ALA A 102 -6.04 9.13 -1.72
CA ALA A 102 -7.29 9.78 -1.47
C ALA A 102 -7.12 10.92 -0.45
N CYS A 103 -6.40 10.67 0.64
CA CYS A 103 -6.04 11.70 1.62
C CYS A 103 -5.13 12.79 1.02
N THR A 104 -4.16 12.42 0.18
CA THR A 104 -3.26 13.36 -0.49
C THR A 104 -4.03 14.29 -1.44
N SER A 105 -4.91 13.70 -2.26
CA SER A 105 -5.80 14.45 -3.15
C SER A 105 -6.70 15.40 -2.37
N PHE A 106 -7.20 14.95 -1.20
CA PHE A 106 -7.98 15.78 -0.31
C PHE A 106 -7.19 16.97 0.24
N LEU A 107 -5.93 16.78 0.63
CA LEU A 107 -5.08 17.86 1.14
C LEU A 107 -4.81 18.94 0.10
N PHE A 108 -4.54 18.55 -1.15
CA PHE A 108 -4.43 19.50 -2.26
C PHE A 108 -5.72 20.30 -2.42
N PHE A 109 -6.86 19.62 -2.37
CA PHE A 109 -8.15 20.28 -2.47
C PHE A 109 -8.43 21.21 -1.29
N LEU A 110 -8.07 20.82 -0.06
CA LEU A 110 -8.19 21.67 1.11
C LEU A 110 -7.35 22.94 1.01
N ARG A 111 -6.11 22.82 0.51
CA ARG A 111 -5.23 23.98 0.27
C ARG A 111 -5.85 24.92 -0.76
N VAL A 112 -6.42 24.39 -1.84
CA VAL A 112 -7.16 25.20 -2.84
C VAL A 112 -8.45 25.80 -2.25
N ARG A 113 -9.21 25.04 -1.47
CA ARG A 113 -10.47 25.47 -0.84
C ARG A 113 -10.28 26.48 0.28
N ALA A 114 -9.13 26.49 0.96
CA ALA A 114 -8.74 27.55 1.88
C ALA A 114 -8.62 28.90 1.15
N VAL A 115 -8.29 28.87 -0.15
CA VAL A 115 -8.28 30.04 -1.03
C VAL A 115 -9.68 30.35 -1.61
N TYR A 116 -10.58 29.36 -1.71
CA TYR A 116 -11.84 29.46 -2.47
C TYR A 116 -13.18 29.19 -1.73
N LEU A 117 -13.24 29.21 -0.39
CA LEU A 117 -14.47 29.05 0.43
C LEU A 117 -15.28 27.72 0.26
N GLN A 118 -14.98 26.78 1.14
CA GLN A 118 -15.82 25.77 1.83
C GLN A 118 -16.83 24.81 1.11
N ALA A 119 -16.42 23.55 0.85
CA ALA A 119 -17.27 22.35 0.61
C ALA A 119 -17.05 21.17 1.61
N ARG A 120 -18.09 20.73 2.33
CA ARG A 120 -18.12 19.65 3.37
C ARG A 120 -18.32 18.24 2.80
N TYR A 121 -18.65 18.17 1.52
CA TYR A 121 -19.06 16.99 0.76
C TYR A 121 -17.95 15.94 0.58
N ILE A 122 -16.70 16.37 0.68
CA ILE A 122 -15.57 15.61 0.18
C ILE A 122 -15.09 14.54 1.18
N THR A 123 -15.29 14.75 2.50
CA THR A 123 -15.08 13.70 3.51
C THR A 123 -16.00 12.50 3.29
N PHE A 124 -17.25 12.76 2.86
CA PHE A 124 -18.20 11.69 2.52
C PHE A 124 -17.78 10.95 1.25
N ILE A 125 -17.29 11.67 0.23
CA ILE A 125 -16.74 11.03 -0.98
C ILE A 125 -15.55 10.17 -0.63
N PHE A 126 -14.61 10.64 0.19
CA PHE A 126 -13.40 9.90 0.49
C PHE A 126 -13.65 8.68 1.38
N GLY A 127 -14.48 8.82 2.40
CA GLY A 127 -14.96 7.67 3.18
C GLY A 127 -15.73 6.68 2.31
N GLY A 128 -16.58 7.19 1.41
CA GLY A 128 -17.32 6.39 0.44
C GLY A 128 -16.42 5.63 -0.53
N LEU A 129 -15.39 6.28 -1.09
CA LEU A 129 -14.41 5.65 -1.98
C LEU A 129 -13.64 4.55 -1.25
N GLY A 130 -13.28 4.76 0.02
CA GLY A 130 -12.66 3.75 0.87
C GLY A 130 -13.58 2.52 1.05
N LEU A 131 -14.86 2.76 1.37
CA LEU A 131 -15.87 1.70 1.50
C LEU A 131 -16.09 0.93 0.19
N VAL A 132 -16.19 1.64 -0.94
CA VAL A 132 -16.32 1.04 -2.27
C VAL A 132 -15.10 0.20 -2.62
N MET A 133 -13.89 0.68 -2.33
CA MET A 133 -12.67 -0.08 -2.56
C MET A 133 -12.58 -1.33 -1.70
N VAL A 134 -12.93 -1.25 -0.42
CA VAL A 134 -13.02 -2.43 0.45
C VAL A 134 -14.02 -3.43 -0.11
N ALA A 135 -15.19 -2.96 -0.57
CA ALA A 135 -16.18 -3.82 -1.20
C ALA A 135 -15.68 -4.48 -2.49
N VAL A 136 -15.01 -3.73 -3.38
CA VAL A 136 -14.43 -4.26 -4.63
C VAL A 136 -13.35 -5.29 -4.34
N GLN A 137 -12.52 -5.07 -3.33
CA GLN A 137 -11.47 -6.01 -2.96
C GLN A 137 -12.02 -7.31 -2.37
N ILE A 138 -13.04 -7.22 -1.53
CA ILE A 138 -13.77 -8.39 -1.03
C ILE A 138 -14.39 -9.15 -2.22
N PHE A 139 -15.01 -8.42 -3.16
CA PHE A 139 -15.63 -9.01 -4.34
C PHE A 139 -14.63 -9.76 -5.22
N ASN A 140 -13.51 -9.12 -5.57
CA ASN A 140 -12.42 -9.77 -6.33
C ASN A 140 -11.95 -11.05 -5.64
N SER A 141 -11.72 -11.01 -4.33
CA SER A 141 -11.30 -12.18 -3.55
C SER A 141 -12.35 -13.31 -3.61
N THR A 142 -13.64 -12.97 -3.57
CA THR A 142 -14.72 -13.96 -3.69
C THR A 142 -14.92 -14.51 -5.10
N THR A 143 -14.61 -13.75 -6.15
CA THR A 143 -14.79 -14.16 -7.55
C THR A 143 -13.59 -14.94 -8.08
N LEU A 144 -12.37 -14.62 -7.66
CA LEU A 144 -11.15 -15.31 -8.12
C LEU A 144 -11.05 -16.77 -7.59
N ARG A 145 -11.43 -17.01 -6.34
CA ARG A 145 -11.40 -18.36 -5.73
C ARG A 145 -12.18 -19.43 -6.51
N PRO A 146 -13.45 -19.23 -6.90
CA PRO A 146 -14.20 -20.21 -7.67
C PRO A 146 -13.68 -20.39 -9.10
N VAL A 147 -13.16 -19.32 -9.73
CA VAL A 147 -12.57 -19.40 -11.08
C VAL A 147 -11.28 -20.21 -11.06
N LEU A 148 -10.44 -20.03 -10.03
CA LEU A 148 -9.21 -20.81 -9.85
C LEU A 148 -9.51 -22.30 -9.63
N HIS A 149 -10.51 -22.62 -8.79
CA HIS A 149 -10.95 -23.99 -8.57
C HIS A 149 -11.51 -24.65 -9.84
N LEU A 150 -12.25 -23.90 -10.66
CA LEU A 150 -12.74 -24.40 -11.94
C LEU A 150 -11.61 -24.61 -12.96
N ALA A 151 -10.61 -23.72 -12.98
CA ALA A 151 -9.44 -23.87 -13.85
C ALA A 151 -8.61 -25.11 -13.47
N GLU A 152 -8.44 -25.39 -12.17
CA GLU A 152 -7.76 -26.61 -11.70
C GLU A 152 -8.52 -27.87 -12.07
N HIS A 153 -9.85 -27.89 -11.89
CA HIS A 153 -10.70 -29.00 -12.33
C HIS A 153 -10.67 -29.25 -13.84
N LEU A 154 -10.54 -28.19 -14.65
CA LEU A 154 -10.40 -28.31 -16.10
C LEU A 154 -9.00 -28.77 -16.52
N ASN A 155 -7.96 -28.37 -15.79
CA ASN A 155 -6.58 -28.81 -16.03
C ASN A 155 -6.35 -30.29 -15.64
N ILE A 156 -7.04 -30.78 -14.60
CA ILE A 156 -6.97 -32.21 -14.18
C ILE A 156 -7.74 -33.13 -15.15
N ARG A 157 -8.71 -32.59 -15.91
CA ARG A 157 -9.49 -33.38 -16.88
C ARG A 157 -8.85 -33.51 -18.27
N LYS A 158 -7.66 -32.95 -18.49
CA LYS A 158 -6.99 -32.90 -19.80
C LYS A 158 -5.70 -33.71 -19.77
#